data_AF-I1MIF4-F1
#
_entry.id   AF-I1MIF4-F1
#
_cell.length_a   1.000
_cell.length_b   1.000
_cell.length_c   1.000
_cell.angle_alpha   90.00
_cell.angle_beta   90.00
_cell.angle_gamma   90.00
#
_symmetry.space_group_name_H-M   'P 1'
#
loop_
_entity.id
_entity.type
_entity.pdbx_description
1 polymer ?
#
loop_
_entity_poly.entity_id
_entity_poly.type
_entity_poly.pdbx_seq_one_letter_code
_entity_poly.pdbx_strand_id
1 'polypeptide(L)'
;MEKTSWACTVITQVCLCFALYIALNLGQPQTSDLYFISVKGGFRPFTQQLHLLKQMDKVAKAYNASFVVSSSELGEYDSLMQNATQHFPSLRLPWYTTYTTTTSSKTKGQEVGCFSKKITTSNRITSGVIGVDTELLKDYVLRGSLSGNKINQLHWLIKTLAANSSNWRIIVGYHSREPYSIFLNGNSVFKRELANGFLLHHVSSDQIVTNYINFAGEVVCTAVLQQKGREIM
;
A
#
# COMPACT_ATOMS: atom_id res chain seq x y z
N MET A 1 -26.33 -63.78 17.73
CA MET A 1 -26.81 -62.49 17.18
C MET A 1 -25.92 -61.39 17.71
N GLU A 2 -24.90 -61.03 16.94
CA GLU A 2 -23.98 -59.94 17.27
C GLU A 2 -24.77 -58.63 17.35
N LYS A 3 -24.82 -58.03 18.54
CA LYS A 3 -25.38 -56.69 18.72
C LYS A 3 -24.43 -55.71 18.02
N THR A 4 -24.70 -55.46 16.74
CA THR A 4 -24.02 -54.45 15.94
C THR A 4 -24.02 -53.13 16.71
N SER A 5 -22.82 -52.68 17.08
CA SER A 5 -22.55 -51.56 17.96
C SER A 5 -22.98 -50.24 17.31
N TRP A 6 -24.26 -49.86 17.49
CA TRP A 6 -24.78 -48.55 17.08
C TRP A 6 -23.99 -47.38 17.70
N ALA A 7 -23.38 -47.62 18.87
CA ALA A 7 -22.48 -46.66 19.50
C ALA A 7 -21.28 -46.31 18.59
N CYS A 8 -20.70 -47.31 17.90
CA CYS A 8 -19.57 -47.08 17.00
C CYS A 8 -19.95 -46.17 15.82
N THR A 9 -21.13 -46.37 15.23
CA THR A 9 -21.62 -45.54 14.13
C THR A 9 -21.88 -44.10 14.57
N VAL A 10 -22.46 -43.90 15.75
CA VAL A 10 -22.74 -42.56 16.29
C VAL A 10 -21.43 -41.82 16.61
N ILE A 11 -20.47 -42.49 17.25
CA ILE A 11 -19.16 -41.89 17.56
C ILE A 11 -18.45 -41.46 16.27
N THR A 12 -18.44 -42.34 15.26
CA THR A 12 -17.81 -42.04 13.96
C THR A 12 -18.46 -40.82 13.31
N GLN A 13 -19.80 -40.73 13.32
CA GLN A 13 -20.52 -39.61 12.73
C GLN A 13 -20.28 -38.28 13.48
N VAL A 14 -20.19 -38.31 14.81
CA VAL A 14 -19.83 -37.13 15.61
C VAL A 14 -18.40 -36.68 15.32
N CYS A 15 -17.44 -37.61 15.24
CA CYS A 15 -16.06 -37.31 14.86
C CYS A 15 -15.97 -36.71 13.45
N LEU A 16 -16.74 -37.24 12.49
CA LEU A 16 -16.78 -36.75 11.12
C LEU A 16 -17.40 -35.34 11.04
N CYS A 17 -18.46 -35.07 11.80
CA CYS A 17 -19.04 -33.74 11.95
C CYS A 17 -18.05 -32.75 12.58
N PHE A 18 -17.31 -33.17 13.60
CA PHE A 18 -16.27 -32.34 14.23
C PHE A 18 -15.12 -32.05 13.26
N ALA A 19 -14.65 -33.05 12.51
CA ALA A 19 -13.61 -32.88 11.50
C ALA A 19 -14.09 -31.97 10.36
N LEU A 20 -15.34 -32.09 9.91
CA LEU A 20 -15.94 -31.20 8.91
C LEU A 20 -16.08 -29.78 9.44
N TYR A 21 -16.55 -29.60 10.69
CA TYR A 21 -16.63 -28.30 11.35
C TYR A 21 -15.24 -27.67 11.48
N ILE A 22 -14.26 -28.43 11.92
CA ILE A 22 -12.86 -27.97 12.02
C ILE A 22 -12.32 -27.63 10.62
N ALA A 23 -12.56 -28.43 9.59
CA ALA A 23 -12.12 -28.13 8.22
C ALA A 23 -12.80 -26.88 7.64
N LEU A 24 -14.10 -26.68 7.88
CA LEU A 24 -14.84 -25.51 7.44
C LEU A 24 -14.41 -24.23 8.20
N ASN A 25 -14.09 -24.33 9.49
CA ASN A 25 -13.67 -23.18 10.30
C ASN A 25 -12.16 -22.89 10.23
N LEU A 26 -11.30 -23.91 10.06
CA LEU A 26 -9.88 -23.73 9.71
C LEU A 26 -9.73 -23.15 8.30
N GLY A 27 -10.73 -23.38 7.45
CA GLY A 27 -10.84 -22.79 6.12
C GLY A 27 -11.23 -21.32 6.09
N GLN A 28 -11.44 -20.65 7.24
CA GLN A 28 -11.50 -19.19 7.23
C GLN A 28 -10.12 -18.69 6.79
N PRO A 29 -9.99 -18.03 5.63
CA PRO A 29 -8.73 -17.40 5.27
C PRO A 29 -8.48 -16.36 6.35
N GLN A 30 -7.48 -16.59 7.21
CA GLN A 30 -6.90 -15.49 7.98
C GLN A 30 -6.50 -14.47 6.92
N THR A 31 -7.30 -13.41 6.84
CA THR A 31 -7.36 -12.51 5.70
C THR A 31 -5.97 -11.95 5.52
N SER A 32 -5.28 -12.40 4.47
CA SER A 32 -3.92 -11.97 4.10
C SER A 32 -3.88 -10.54 3.59
N ASP A 33 -4.89 -9.77 3.96
CA ASP A 33 -5.34 -8.56 3.33
C ASP A 33 -4.61 -7.41 3.99
N LEU A 34 -3.76 -6.76 3.21
CA LEU A 34 -2.98 -5.63 3.63
C LEU A 34 -3.72 -4.36 3.27
N TYR A 35 -4.06 -3.56 4.28
CA TYR A 35 -4.60 -2.22 4.08
C TYR A 35 -3.52 -1.18 4.30
N PHE A 36 -3.42 -0.19 3.40
CA PHE A 36 -2.54 0.95 3.61
C PHE A 36 -3.12 2.21 2.96
N ILE A 37 -2.67 3.38 3.43
CA ILE A 37 -3.17 4.67 2.97
C ILE A 37 -2.11 5.36 2.13
N SER A 38 -2.51 5.95 0.99
CA SER A 38 -1.68 6.91 0.27
C SER A 38 -2.28 8.30 0.33
N VAL A 39 -1.47 9.29 0.63
CA VAL A 39 -1.91 10.69 0.77
C VAL A 39 -0.91 11.63 0.11
N LYS A 40 -1.42 12.72 -0.49
CA LYS A 40 -0.56 13.81 -0.96
C LYS A 40 -0.10 14.62 0.25
N GLY A 41 1.19 14.81 0.42
CA GLY A 41 1.72 15.69 1.45
C GLY A 41 1.52 17.18 1.13
N GLY A 42 2.25 18.03 1.83
CA GLY A 42 2.34 19.45 1.54
C GLY A 42 1.31 20.32 2.26
N PHE A 43 1.45 21.63 2.03
CA PHE A 43 0.71 22.65 2.76
C PHE A 43 -0.80 22.58 2.52
N ARG A 44 -1.55 22.68 3.62
CA ARG A 44 -3.00 22.84 3.64
C ARG A 44 -3.38 23.81 4.75
N PRO A 45 -4.48 24.59 4.60
CA PRO A 45 -5.07 25.30 5.72
C PRO A 45 -5.35 24.35 6.89
N PHE A 46 -5.08 24.80 8.12
CA PHE A 46 -5.16 23.97 9.33
C PHE A 46 -6.50 23.22 9.46
N THR A 47 -7.63 23.89 9.20
CA THR A 47 -8.97 23.27 9.25
C THR A 47 -9.11 22.12 8.26
N GLN A 48 -8.60 22.27 7.04
CA GLN A 48 -8.64 21.22 6.02
C GLN A 48 -7.72 20.06 6.38
N GLN A 49 -6.52 20.36 6.88
CA GLN A 49 -5.58 19.34 7.36
C GLN A 49 -6.18 18.52 8.50
N LEU A 50 -6.74 19.19 9.51
CA LEU A 50 -7.37 18.51 10.64
C LEU A 50 -8.56 17.65 10.21
N HIS A 51 -9.37 18.13 9.26
CA HIS A 51 -10.48 17.37 8.71
C HIS A 51 -10.00 16.12 7.95
N LEU A 52 -8.97 16.26 7.10
CA LEU A 52 -8.33 15.14 6.41
C LEU A 52 -7.87 14.07 7.40
N LEU A 53 -7.12 14.48 8.43
CA LEU A 53 -6.55 13.58 9.42
C LEU A 53 -7.63 12.87 10.24
N LYS A 54 -8.73 13.55 10.58
CA LYS A 54 -9.89 12.90 11.23
C LYS A 54 -10.49 11.79 10.37
N GLN A 55 -10.60 11.99 9.05
CA GLN A 55 -11.11 10.95 8.16
C GLN A 55 -10.11 9.81 7.99
N MET A 56 -8.83 10.13 7.82
CA MET A 56 -7.76 9.14 7.74
C MET A 56 -7.69 8.28 9.01
N ASP A 57 -7.79 8.88 10.21
CA ASP A 57 -7.77 8.15 11.48
C ASP A 57 -8.96 7.19 11.61
N LYS A 58 -10.17 7.62 11.23
CA LYS A 58 -11.35 6.75 11.18
C LYS A 58 -11.14 5.57 10.24
N VAL A 59 -10.65 5.81 9.03
CA VAL A 59 -10.42 4.76 8.02
C VAL A 59 -9.29 3.83 8.46
N ALA A 60 -8.18 4.37 8.96
CA ALA A 60 -7.06 3.58 9.47
C ALA A 60 -7.51 2.64 10.59
N LYS A 61 -8.35 3.14 11.51
CA LYS A 61 -8.95 2.32 12.57
C LYS A 61 -9.90 1.26 12.03
N ALA A 62 -10.80 1.62 11.13
CA ALA A 62 -11.83 0.72 10.61
C ALA A 62 -11.27 -0.44 9.79
N TYR A 63 -10.21 -0.18 9.00
CA TYR A 63 -9.60 -1.17 8.10
C TYR A 63 -8.27 -1.73 8.63
N ASN A 64 -7.87 -1.37 9.84
CA ASN A 64 -6.59 -1.75 10.43
C ASN A 64 -5.41 -1.48 9.48
N ALA A 65 -5.32 -0.24 8.98
CA ALA A 65 -4.27 0.16 8.04
C ALA A 65 -2.89 -0.09 8.66
N SER A 66 -1.97 -0.63 7.87
CA SER A 66 -0.66 -1.08 8.34
C SER A 66 0.42 0.00 8.23
N PHE A 67 0.31 0.91 7.27
CA PHE A 67 1.25 2.02 7.06
C PHE A 67 0.61 3.13 6.20
N VAL A 68 1.28 4.28 6.16
CA VAL A 68 0.91 5.41 5.31
C VAL A 68 2.05 5.73 4.34
N VAL A 69 1.74 5.94 3.07
CA VAL A 69 2.67 6.47 2.08
C VAL A 69 2.28 7.91 1.78
N SER A 70 3.18 8.84 2.05
CA SER A 70 3.00 10.27 1.78
C SER A 70 3.84 10.68 0.58
N SER A 71 3.21 11.31 -0.41
CA SER A 71 3.93 11.97 -1.49
C SER A 71 4.11 13.45 -1.14
N SER A 72 5.13 13.74 -0.32
CA SER A 72 5.43 15.08 0.18
C SER A 72 6.82 15.56 -0.25
N GLU A 73 6.93 16.82 -0.65
CA GLU A 73 8.21 17.51 -0.85
C GLU A 73 8.95 17.80 0.47
N LEU A 74 8.29 17.69 1.62
CA LEU A 74 8.88 18.03 2.92
C LEU A 74 9.38 16.80 3.68
N GLY A 75 9.13 15.59 3.18
CA GLY A 75 9.59 14.38 3.83
C GLY A 75 9.05 14.25 5.26
N GLU A 76 9.96 14.08 6.21
CA GLU A 76 9.66 13.99 7.65
C GLU A 76 9.26 15.34 8.29
N TYR A 77 9.52 16.45 7.60
CA TYR A 77 9.16 17.79 8.04
C TYR A 77 7.76 18.22 7.57
N ASP A 78 7.00 17.31 6.94
CA ASP A 78 5.64 17.59 6.54
C ASP A 78 4.74 17.73 7.79
N SER A 79 4.12 18.90 7.93
CA SER A 79 3.19 19.18 9.02
C SER A 79 2.01 18.21 9.05
N LEU A 80 1.61 17.64 7.91
CA LEU A 80 0.58 16.61 7.85
C LEU A 80 1.01 15.36 8.60
N MET A 81 2.25 14.90 8.38
CA MET A 81 2.80 13.71 9.03
C MET A 81 3.02 13.93 10.53
N GLN A 82 3.57 15.08 10.90
CA GLN A 82 3.81 15.44 12.31
C GLN A 82 2.50 15.49 13.09
N ASN A 83 1.50 16.21 12.56
CA ASN A 83 0.20 16.33 13.20
C ASN A 83 -0.54 14.99 13.27
N ALA A 84 -0.42 14.14 12.25
CA ALA A 84 -1.00 12.80 12.23
C ALA A 84 -0.43 11.94 13.36
N THR A 85 0.89 11.82 13.43
CA THR A 85 1.56 10.92 14.39
C THR A 85 1.44 11.41 15.84
N GLN A 86 1.41 12.73 16.04
CA GLN A 86 1.27 13.32 17.38
C GLN A 86 -0.15 13.20 17.94
N HIS A 87 -1.17 13.52 17.13
CA HIS A 87 -2.54 13.74 17.63
C HIS A 87 -3.54 12.62 17.32
N PHE A 88 -3.25 11.72 16.37
CA PHE A 88 -4.20 10.71 15.91
C PHE A 88 -3.68 9.29 16.21
N PRO A 89 -4.22 8.61 17.23
CA PRO A 89 -3.72 7.31 17.68
C PRO A 89 -3.67 6.26 16.57
N SER A 90 -4.67 6.23 15.67
CA SER A 90 -4.74 5.23 14.59
C SER A 90 -3.81 5.56 13.42
N LEU A 91 -3.20 6.75 13.42
CA LEU A 91 -2.19 7.18 12.44
C LEU A 91 -0.76 7.13 12.98
N ARG A 92 -0.54 6.56 14.18
CA ARG A 92 0.79 6.19 14.72
C ARG A 92 1.36 4.94 14.05
N LEU A 93 1.11 4.81 12.75
CA LEU A 93 1.62 3.77 11.88
C LEU A 93 2.98 4.20 11.33
N PRO A 94 3.76 3.30 10.71
CA PRO A 94 4.91 3.70 9.91
C PRO A 94 4.49 4.62 8.76
N TRP A 95 5.16 5.76 8.59
CA TRP A 95 5.01 6.65 7.45
C TRP A 95 6.22 6.52 6.52
N TYR A 96 5.95 6.39 5.22
CA TYR A 96 6.97 6.38 4.17
C TYR A 96 6.77 7.59 3.27
N THR A 97 7.85 8.30 2.96
CA THR A 97 7.81 9.48 2.12
C THR A 97 8.78 9.36 0.96
N THR A 98 8.38 9.89 -0.20
CA THR A 98 9.19 9.86 -1.43
C THR A 98 10.34 10.85 -1.41
N TYR A 99 10.33 11.85 -0.52
CA TYR A 99 11.37 12.87 -0.45
C TYR A 99 12.20 12.73 0.83
N THR A 100 13.47 12.38 0.67
CA THR A 100 14.48 12.52 1.71
C THR A 100 15.30 13.76 1.35
N THR A 101 14.97 14.92 1.91
CA THR A 101 15.87 16.07 1.85
C THR A 101 17.23 15.63 2.36
N THR A 102 18.22 15.80 1.50
CA THR A 102 19.62 15.95 1.84
C THR A 102 19.81 16.69 3.17
N THR A 103 20.04 15.98 4.29
CA THR A 103 21.03 16.36 5.34
C THR A 103 21.17 15.41 6.54
N SER A 104 20.22 14.54 6.91
CA SER A 104 20.19 14.09 8.34
C SER A 104 20.24 12.59 8.66
N SER A 105 20.15 11.66 7.71
CA SER A 105 20.29 10.22 8.03
C SER A 105 20.79 9.40 6.84
N LYS A 106 22.00 9.71 6.39
CA LYS A 106 22.75 8.84 5.47
C LYS A 106 23.00 7.49 6.16
N THR A 107 22.21 6.48 5.89
CA THR A 107 22.73 5.11 5.93
C THR A 107 23.48 4.89 4.62
N LYS A 108 24.76 4.50 4.71
CA LYS A 108 25.59 4.18 3.55
C LYS A 108 24.84 3.20 2.64
N GLY A 109 24.48 3.63 1.43
CA GLY A 109 23.83 2.80 0.42
C GLY A 109 22.38 3.16 0.06
N GLN A 110 21.76 4.12 0.74
CA GLN A 110 20.41 4.57 0.39
C GLN A 110 20.45 5.65 -0.70
N GLU A 111 19.84 5.38 -1.86
CA GLU A 111 19.75 6.35 -2.96
C GLU A 111 18.75 7.46 -2.64
N VAL A 112 19.16 8.70 -2.85
CA VAL A 112 18.38 9.91 -2.52
C VAL A 112 17.03 9.87 -3.25
N GLY A 113 15.94 10.10 -2.53
CA GLY A 113 14.59 10.23 -3.11
C GLY A 113 13.94 8.92 -3.56
N CYS A 114 14.47 7.76 -3.17
CA CYS A 114 13.87 6.47 -3.45
C CYS A 114 13.84 5.60 -2.19
N PHE A 115 12.79 4.79 -2.02
CA PHE A 115 12.73 3.75 -1.00
C PHE A 115 12.18 2.46 -1.59
N SER A 116 12.64 1.33 -1.07
CA SER A 116 12.06 0.03 -1.37
C SER A 116 11.76 -0.66 -0.06
N LYS A 117 10.48 -0.96 0.17
CA LYS A 117 10.02 -1.69 1.35
C LYS A 117 9.33 -2.96 0.91
N LYS A 118 9.86 -4.08 1.37
CA LYS A 118 9.19 -5.38 1.28
C LYS A 118 8.33 -5.57 2.53
N ILE A 119 7.05 -5.80 2.32
CA ILE A 119 6.07 -6.04 3.37
C ILE A 119 5.63 -7.48 3.22
N THR A 120 5.92 -8.29 4.22
CA THR A 120 5.51 -9.69 4.27
C THR A 120 4.26 -9.77 5.12
N THR A 121 3.14 -10.21 4.54
CA THR A 121 1.95 -10.55 5.34
C THR A 121 2.12 -11.95 5.95
N SER A 122 1.30 -12.28 6.94
CA SER A 122 1.31 -13.58 7.64
C SER A 122 1.29 -14.79 6.70
N ASN A 123 0.73 -14.65 5.49
CA ASN A 123 0.57 -15.74 4.52
C ASN A 123 1.66 -15.77 3.43
N ARG A 124 2.87 -15.27 3.71
CA ARG A 124 4.01 -15.18 2.77
C ARG A 124 3.76 -14.32 1.53
N ILE A 125 2.64 -13.61 1.42
CA ILE A 125 2.46 -12.61 0.36
C ILE A 125 3.46 -11.51 0.64
N THR A 126 4.32 -11.28 -0.34
CA THR A 126 5.27 -10.18 -0.27
C THR A 126 4.79 -9.10 -1.22
N SER A 127 4.45 -7.95 -0.65
CA SER A 127 4.13 -6.75 -1.40
C SER A 127 5.33 -5.82 -1.32
N GLY A 128 5.91 -5.49 -2.47
CA GLY A 128 6.99 -4.52 -2.57
C GLY A 128 6.41 -3.14 -2.83
N VAL A 129 6.54 -2.22 -1.87
CA VAL A 129 6.23 -0.81 -2.08
C VAL A 129 7.53 -0.09 -2.42
N ILE A 130 7.59 0.52 -3.59
CA ILE A 130 8.75 1.28 -4.06
C ILE A 130 8.32 2.73 -4.21
N GLY A 131 8.88 3.61 -3.37
CA GLY A 131 8.73 5.06 -3.55
C GLY A 131 9.81 5.59 -4.47
N VAL A 132 9.43 6.44 -5.42
CA VAL A 132 10.34 7.07 -6.36
C VAL A 132 10.01 8.55 -6.46
N ASP A 133 10.99 9.42 -6.30
CA ASP A 133 10.87 10.81 -6.67
C ASP A 133 10.83 10.93 -8.21
N THR A 134 9.63 11.05 -8.77
CA THR A 134 9.46 11.12 -10.22
C THR A 134 9.81 12.49 -10.78
N GLU A 135 10.04 13.51 -9.95
CA GLU A 135 10.54 14.80 -10.42
C GLU A 135 11.97 14.70 -10.93
N LEU A 136 12.78 13.89 -10.26
CA LEU A 136 14.15 13.63 -10.68
C LEU A 136 14.20 12.86 -12.01
N LEU A 137 13.16 12.10 -12.36
CA LEU A 137 13.06 11.37 -13.63
C LEU A 137 12.56 12.21 -14.81
N LYS A 138 11.93 13.39 -14.59
CA LYS A 138 11.32 14.20 -15.67
C LYS A 138 12.30 14.61 -16.78
N ASP A 139 13.56 14.86 -16.42
CA ASP A 139 14.57 15.28 -17.41
C ASP A 139 14.85 14.21 -18.47
N TYR A 140 14.64 12.93 -18.17
CA TYR A 140 14.78 11.88 -19.18
C TYR A 140 13.78 12.07 -20.33
N VAL A 141 12.51 12.27 -19.95
CA VAL A 141 11.40 12.37 -20.90
C VAL A 141 11.51 13.66 -21.71
N LEU A 142 11.97 14.75 -21.10
CA LEU A 142 12.06 16.06 -21.76
C LEU A 142 13.36 16.28 -22.54
N ARG A 143 14.49 15.75 -22.07
CA ARG A 143 15.82 16.11 -22.60
C ARG A 143 16.56 14.95 -23.28
N GLY A 144 16.00 13.74 -23.26
CA GLY A 144 16.63 12.53 -23.79
C GLY A 144 17.92 12.12 -23.06
N SER A 145 18.30 12.85 -22.00
CA SER A 145 19.53 12.68 -21.25
C SER A 145 19.28 12.97 -19.78
N LEU A 146 19.60 12.01 -18.93
CA LEU A 146 19.56 12.12 -17.48
C LEU A 146 20.95 12.61 -17.00
N SER A 147 20.99 13.54 -16.05
CA SER A 147 22.24 13.85 -15.35
C SER A 147 22.70 12.63 -14.52
N GLY A 148 23.99 12.53 -14.19
CA GLY A 148 24.59 11.33 -13.58
C GLY A 148 23.84 10.79 -12.35
N ASN A 149 23.37 11.68 -11.45
CA ASN A 149 22.59 11.28 -10.27
C ASN A 149 21.23 10.68 -10.63
N LYS A 150 20.61 11.13 -11.73
CA LYS A 150 19.29 10.69 -12.18
C LYS A 150 19.36 9.37 -12.94
N ILE A 151 20.46 9.11 -13.68
CA ILE A 151 20.74 7.80 -14.28
C ILE A 151 20.81 6.73 -13.18
N ASN A 152 21.48 7.05 -12.07
CA ASN A 152 21.59 6.12 -10.94
C ASN A 152 20.21 5.73 -10.41
N GLN A 153 19.28 6.66 -10.25
CA GLN A 153 17.92 6.36 -9.79
C GLN A 153 17.13 5.47 -10.75
N LEU A 154 17.19 5.73 -12.06
CA LEU A 154 16.51 4.88 -13.05
C LEU A 154 17.12 3.47 -13.06
N HIS A 155 18.45 3.38 -13.06
CA HIS A 155 19.15 2.10 -13.01
C HIS A 155 18.85 1.34 -11.70
N TRP A 156 18.79 2.05 -10.58
CA TRP A 156 18.36 1.51 -9.29
C TRP A 156 16.93 1.03 -9.31
N LEU A 157 16.01 1.80 -9.92
CA LEU A 157 14.61 1.40 -10.04
C LEU A 157 14.47 0.14 -10.87
N ILE A 158 15.13 0.08 -12.03
CA ILE A 158 15.17 -1.12 -12.89
C ILE A 158 15.76 -2.30 -12.13
N LYS A 159 16.90 -2.13 -11.48
CA LYS A 159 17.57 -3.19 -10.69
C LYS A 159 16.70 -3.65 -9.53
N THR A 160 16.07 -2.72 -8.82
CA THR A 160 15.16 -3.01 -7.71
C THR A 160 13.94 -3.77 -8.20
N LEU A 161 13.34 -3.36 -9.32
CA LEU A 161 12.20 -4.06 -9.91
C LEU A 161 12.56 -5.45 -10.42
N ALA A 162 13.75 -5.62 -11.00
CA ALA A 162 14.24 -6.91 -11.48
C ALA A 162 14.56 -7.87 -10.32
N ALA A 163 15.16 -7.37 -9.23
CA ALA A 163 15.45 -8.17 -8.04
C ALA A 163 14.21 -8.45 -7.18
N ASN A 164 13.11 -7.74 -7.40
CA ASN A 164 11.92 -7.85 -6.57
C ASN A 164 11.04 -9.05 -6.96
N SER A 165 11.10 -10.09 -6.14
CA SER A 165 10.31 -11.31 -6.27
C SER A 165 8.88 -11.21 -5.69
N SER A 166 8.44 -10.03 -5.27
CA SER A 166 7.11 -9.81 -4.68
C SER A 166 5.98 -10.09 -5.67
N ASN A 167 4.87 -10.63 -5.16
CA ASN A 167 3.64 -10.89 -5.93
C ASN A 167 3.07 -9.58 -6.48
N TRP A 168 3.02 -8.57 -5.62
CA TRP A 168 2.57 -7.23 -5.95
C TRP A 168 3.73 -6.24 -5.85
N ARG A 169 3.82 -5.36 -6.84
CA ARG A 169 4.78 -4.25 -6.87
C ARG A 169 4.01 -2.96 -7.01
N ILE A 170 4.01 -2.14 -5.97
CA ILE A 170 3.32 -0.86 -5.93
C ILE A 170 4.38 0.22 -6.01
N ILE A 171 4.35 1.02 -7.07
CA ILE A 171 5.28 2.13 -7.26
C ILE A 171 4.52 3.42 -6.92
N VAL A 172 5.05 4.20 -5.98
CA VAL A 172 4.49 5.48 -5.59
C VAL A 172 5.42 6.59 -6.03
N GLY A 173 4.91 7.47 -6.90
CA GLY A 173 5.64 8.60 -7.45
C GLY A 173 5.18 9.94 -6.90
N TYR A 174 6.05 10.94 -6.91
CA TYR A 174 5.70 12.33 -6.64
C TYR A 174 5.86 13.22 -7.87
N HIS A 175 4.78 13.87 -8.31
CA HIS A 175 4.80 14.83 -9.42
C HIS A 175 4.10 16.13 -9.00
N SER A 176 4.84 17.23 -8.85
CA SER A 176 4.34 18.49 -8.26
C SER A 176 3.17 19.13 -9.05
N ARG A 177 3.08 18.89 -10.36
CA ARG A 177 2.14 19.57 -11.28
C ARG A 177 1.01 18.73 -11.85
N GLU A 178 0.96 17.44 -11.54
CA GLU A 178 -0.05 16.54 -12.12
C GLU A 178 -0.97 16.04 -11.00
N PRO A 179 -2.26 15.84 -11.29
CA PRO A 179 -3.14 15.13 -10.38
C PRO A 179 -2.60 13.73 -10.10
N TYR A 180 -2.91 13.22 -8.91
CA TYR A 180 -2.49 11.89 -8.51
C TYR A 180 -3.05 10.88 -9.50
N SER A 181 -2.15 10.07 -10.03
CA SER A 181 -2.46 9.13 -11.09
C SER A 181 -2.12 7.71 -10.65
N ILE A 182 -3.05 6.78 -10.81
CA ILE A 182 -2.81 5.35 -10.61
C ILE A 182 -2.66 4.73 -11.99
N PHE A 183 -1.50 4.11 -12.22
CA PHE A 183 -1.21 3.37 -13.44
C PHE A 183 -1.29 1.87 -13.15
N LEU A 184 -2.08 1.16 -13.94
CA LEU A 184 -2.17 -0.30 -13.92
C LEU A 184 -1.74 -0.82 -15.29
N ASN A 185 -0.69 -1.65 -15.34
CA ASN A 185 -0.11 -2.17 -16.59
C ASN A 185 0.18 -1.07 -17.64
N GLY A 186 0.69 0.08 -17.19
CA GLY A 186 0.99 1.23 -18.05
C GLY A 186 -0.20 2.13 -18.39
N ASN A 187 -1.43 1.71 -18.10
CA ASN A 187 -2.63 2.50 -18.35
C ASN A 187 -3.05 3.31 -17.12
N SER A 188 -3.28 4.61 -17.29
CA SER A 188 -3.85 5.45 -16.24
C SER A 188 -5.32 5.05 -16.01
N VAL A 189 -5.62 4.48 -14.84
CA VAL A 189 -6.99 4.10 -14.46
C VAL A 189 -7.65 5.11 -13.51
N PHE A 190 -6.85 5.98 -12.91
CA PHE A 190 -7.32 7.02 -12.02
C PHE A 190 -6.45 8.24 -12.24
N LYS A 191 -7.06 9.41 -12.43
CA LYS A 191 -6.39 10.71 -12.48
C LYS A 191 -7.26 11.70 -11.71
N ARG A 192 -6.87 12.07 -10.50
CA ARG A 192 -7.62 13.04 -9.69
C ARG A 192 -6.72 13.80 -8.72
N GLU A 193 -7.12 15.01 -8.40
CA GLU A 193 -6.47 15.80 -7.36
C GLU A 193 -6.78 15.22 -5.97
N LEU A 194 -5.74 14.74 -5.26
CA LEU A 194 -5.84 14.30 -3.85
C LEU A 194 -5.75 15.45 -2.84
N ALA A 195 -5.79 16.72 -3.27
CA ALA A 195 -5.82 17.83 -2.32
C ALA A 195 -6.98 17.67 -1.32
N ASN A 196 -8.07 17.05 -1.80
CA ASN A 196 -9.32 16.90 -1.08
C ASN A 196 -9.64 15.50 -0.55
N GLY A 197 -8.63 14.64 -0.40
CA GLY A 197 -8.86 13.27 0.02
C GLY A 197 -7.59 12.43 0.11
N PHE A 198 -7.78 11.12 0.23
CA PHE A 198 -6.71 10.13 0.30
C PHE A 198 -7.15 8.82 -0.36
N LEU A 199 -6.20 7.92 -0.56
CA LEU A 199 -6.46 6.59 -1.10
C LEU A 199 -6.35 5.54 0.00
N LEU A 200 -7.32 4.65 0.08
CA LEU A 200 -7.22 3.40 0.83
C LEU A 200 -6.94 2.28 -0.17
N HIS A 201 -5.84 1.58 0.03
CA HIS A 201 -5.47 0.41 -0.74
C HIS A 201 -5.73 -0.84 0.08
N HIS A 202 -6.29 -1.85 -0.56
CA HIS A 202 -6.48 -3.20 -0.07
C HIS A 202 -5.72 -4.14 -1.01
N VAL A 203 -4.80 -4.91 -0.48
CA VAL A 203 -3.98 -5.85 -1.24
C VAL A 203 -4.23 -7.24 -0.70
N SER A 204 -4.89 -8.07 -1.51
CA SER A 204 -5.11 -9.50 -1.26
C SER A 204 -4.17 -10.33 -2.13
N SER A 205 -4.30 -11.66 -2.08
CA SER A 205 -3.54 -12.57 -2.95
C SER A 205 -3.89 -12.39 -4.42
N ASP A 206 -5.14 -12.09 -4.73
CA ASP A 206 -5.73 -12.12 -6.06
C ASP A 206 -6.05 -10.74 -6.63
N GLN A 207 -6.10 -9.70 -5.80
CA GLN A 207 -6.40 -8.35 -6.29
C GLN A 207 -5.77 -7.23 -5.45
N ILE A 208 -5.70 -6.05 -6.06
CA ILE A 208 -5.50 -4.77 -5.39
C ILE A 208 -6.75 -3.92 -5.63
N VAL A 209 -7.40 -3.49 -4.56
CA VAL A 209 -8.51 -2.53 -4.61
C VAL A 209 -8.02 -1.20 -4.07
N THR A 210 -8.21 -0.12 -4.83
CA THR A 210 -7.87 1.24 -4.40
C THR A 210 -9.11 2.11 -4.39
N ASN A 211 -9.49 2.59 -3.22
CA ASN A 211 -10.62 3.48 -3.01
C ASN A 211 -10.13 4.91 -2.81
N TYR A 212 -10.68 5.86 -3.55
CA TYR A 212 -10.51 7.29 -3.26
C TYR A 212 -11.60 7.77 -2.31
N ILE A 213 -11.16 8.28 -1.17
CA ILE A 213 -12.01 8.78 -0.09
C ILE A 213 -11.87 10.31 -0.04
N ASN A 214 -12.98 11.01 -0.23
CA ASN A 214 -13.00 12.48 -0.18
C ASN A 214 -13.01 13.00 1.26
N PHE A 215 -12.98 14.33 1.43
CA PHE A 215 -13.12 14.99 2.73
C PHE A 215 -14.39 14.60 3.50
N ALA A 216 -15.51 14.38 2.82
CA ALA A 216 -16.75 13.94 3.47
C ALA A 216 -16.63 12.51 4.06
N GLY A 217 -15.59 11.76 3.70
CA GLY A 217 -15.42 10.36 4.10
C GLY A 217 -16.12 9.38 3.15
N GLU A 218 -16.54 9.85 1.98
CA GLU A 218 -17.25 9.05 0.98
C GLU A 218 -16.25 8.43 0.00
N VAL A 219 -16.51 7.19 -0.40
CA VAL A 219 -15.78 6.54 -1.50
C VAL A 219 -16.34 7.07 -2.81
N VAL A 220 -15.55 7.88 -3.53
CA VAL A 220 -15.99 8.50 -4.79
C VAL A 220 -15.55 7.68 -6.01
N CYS A 221 -14.51 6.86 -5.88
CA CYS A 221 -14.01 6.04 -6.96
C CYS A 221 -13.29 4.81 -6.41
N THR A 222 -13.45 3.68 -7.10
CA THR A 222 -12.77 2.42 -6.81
C THR A 222 -12.09 1.92 -8.07
N ALA A 223 -10.80 1.61 -7.97
CA ALA A 223 -10.04 0.91 -8.99
C ALA A 223 -9.71 -0.50 -8.50
N VAL A 224 -9.94 -1.51 -9.32
CA VAL A 224 -9.65 -2.92 -9.01
C VAL A 224 -8.64 -3.45 -10.02
N LEU A 225 -7.53 -4.00 -9.51
CA LEU A 225 -6.56 -4.75 -10.29
C LEU A 225 -6.64 -6.20 -9.87
N GLN A 226 -7.04 -7.09 -10.76
CA GLN A 226 -6.96 -8.53 -10.51
C GLN A 226 -5.62 -9.07 -11.00
N GLN A 227 -5.08 -10.05 -10.28
CA GLN A 227 -3.92 -10.81 -10.70
C GLN A 227 -4.36 -11.64 -11.90
N LYS A 228 -4.02 -11.15 -13.11
CA LYS A 228 -4.17 -11.97 -14.32
C LYS A 228 -3.24 -13.17 -14.13
N GLY A 229 -3.81 -14.38 -14.19
CA GLY A 229 -3.08 -15.63 -13.94
C GLY A 229 -1.74 -15.60 -14.66
N ARG A 230 -0.64 -15.80 -13.92
CA ARG A 230 0.66 -16.04 -14.53
C ARG A 230 0.47 -17.25 -15.45
N GLU A 231 0.67 -17.07 -16.75
CA GLU A 231 0.99 -18.21 -17.62
C GLU A 231 2.17 -18.93 -16.98
N ILE A 232 1.90 -20.14 -16.51
CA ILE A 232 2.95 -21.12 -16.24
C ILE A 232 3.37 -21.59 -17.63
N MET A 233 4.50 -21.08 -18.11
CA MET A 233 5.27 -21.76 -19.14
C MET A 233 6.14 -22.82 -18.47
#